data_AF-A0A7X9HSN6-F1
#
_entry.id   AF-A0A7X9HSN6-F1
#
_cell.length_a   1.000
_cell.length_b   1.000
_cell.length_c   1.000
_cell.angle_alpha   90.00
_cell.angle_beta   90.00
_cell.angle_gamma   90.00
#
_symmetry.space_group_name_H-M   'P 1'
#
loop_
_entity.id
_entity.type
_entity.pdbx_description
1 polymer ?
#
loop_
_entity_poly.entity_id
_entity_poly.type
_entity_poly.pdbx_seq_one_letter_code
_entity_poly.pdbx_strand_id
1 'polypeptide(L)'
;MKKHIDVLIIVLIFTSIAIGVFSNIKQEKAVDKSKLPTDVENDRMFQRWITNLKNKGLNIEADEFKLKESNEIYNTTWMTVSSIDEIGKKEEFESVINAHKDIKKVAFSPSEKIFVDYRNIDREDILSNQVRLYGLKEDKIIDARILDCSVRANCYFDRAYFIDNDVFVISEFSRNISKKDSITPICSKDQLCTYTVKVHVIDLMHNVRDEYESNPFDIILNEWINFF
;
A
#
# COMPACT_ATOMS: atom_id res chain seq x y z
N MET A 1 -6.72 43.12 36.74
CA MET A 1 -7.49 42.86 35.49
C MET A 1 -6.71 42.07 34.46
N LYS A 2 -5.57 42.56 33.91
CA LYS A 2 -4.77 41.82 32.92
C LYS A 2 -4.44 40.38 33.31
N LYS A 3 -3.97 40.16 34.55
CA LYS A 3 -3.62 38.83 35.08
C LYS A 3 -4.78 37.81 35.08
N HIS A 4 -6.03 38.25 35.24
CA HIS A 4 -7.20 37.37 35.18
C HIS A 4 -7.63 37.08 33.74
N ILE A 5 -7.42 38.04 32.83
CA ILE A 5 -7.65 37.85 31.39
C ILE A 5 -6.61 36.88 30.82
N ASP A 6 -5.34 37.02 31.20
CA ASP A 6 -4.26 36.12 30.76
C ASP A 6 -4.52 34.68 31.21
N VAL A 7 -4.92 34.46 32.47
CA VAL A 7 -5.30 33.14 32.98
C VAL A 7 -6.48 32.55 32.22
N LEU A 8 -7.50 33.37 31.89
CA LEU A 8 -8.68 32.92 31.17
C LEU A 8 -8.34 32.52 29.71
N ILE A 9 -7.45 33.27 29.06
CA ILE A 9 -6.94 32.94 27.71
C ILE A 9 -6.15 31.63 27.75
N ILE A 10 -5.26 31.45 28.73
CA ILE A 10 -4.49 30.21 28.88
C ILE A 10 -5.43 29.01 29.06
N VAL A 11 -6.44 29.13 29.92
CA VAL A 11 -7.45 28.08 30.10
C VAL A 11 -8.18 27.79 28.79
N LEU A 12 -8.61 28.82 28.05
CA LEU A 12 -9.26 28.64 26.74
C LEU A 12 -8.37 27.90 25.73
N ILE A 13 -7.07 28.23 25.67
CA ILE A 13 -6.11 27.55 24.80
C ILE A 13 -6.00 26.06 25.18
N PHE A 14 -5.77 25.76 26.47
CA PHE A 14 -5.67 24.38 26.93
C PHE A 14 -6.97 23.58 26.68
N THR A 15 -8.12 24.21 26.90
CA THR A 15 -9.42 23.58 26.65
C THR A 15 -9.61 23.29 25.16
N SER A 16 -9.22 24.22 24.30
CA SER A 16 -9.30 24.05 22.83
C SER A 16 -8.38 22.93 22.34
N ILE A 17 -7.15 22.86 22.86
CA ILE A 17 -6.20 21.77 22.56
C ILE A 17 -6.78 20.43 23.03
N ALA A 18 -7.28 20.35 24.27
CA ALA A 18 -7.85 19.13 24.81
C ALA A 18 -9.07 18.63 24.00
N ILE A 19 -9.95 19.55 23.60
CA ILE A 19 -11.11 19.23 22.74
C ILE A 19 -10.63 18.75 21.36
N GLY A 20 -9.65 19.42 20.76
CA GLY A 20 -9.10 19.01 19.45
C GLY A 20 -8.50 17.62 19.50
N VAL A 21 -7.65 17.34 20.50
CA VAL A 21 -7.04 16.01 20.69
C VAL A 21 -8.11 14.94 20.93
N PHE A 22 -9.09 15.21 21.80
CA PHE A 22 -10.18 14.28 22.08
C PHE A 22 -11.03 14.00 20.83
N SER A 23 -11.33 15.03 20.03
CA SER A 23 -12.07 14.88 18.78
C SER A 23 -11.33 13.99 17.79
N ASN A 24 -10.02 14.20 17.63
CA ASN A 24 -9.19 13.37 16.74
C ASN A 24 -9.15 11.90 17.21
N ILE A 25 -8.90 11.65 18.50
CA ILE A 25 -8.91 10.27 19.05
C ILE A 25 -10.27 9.61 18.85
N LYS A 26 -11.36 10.35 19.04
CA LYS A 26 -12.71 9.81 18.87
C LYS A 26 -13.01 9.48 17.41
N GLN A 27 -12.58 10.33 16.48
CA GLN A 27 -12.70 10.08 15.04
C GLN A 27 -11.90 8.84 14.63
N GLU A 28 -10.65 8.72 15.08
CA GLU A 28 -9.79 7.58 14.79
C GLU A 28 -10.38 6.26 15.30
N LYS A 29 -10.96 6.26 16.52
CA LYS A 29 -11.66 5.09 17.07
C LYS A 29 -12.98 4.76 16.38
N ALA A 30 -13.61 5.73 15.72
CA ALA A 30 -14.87 5.54 15.01
C ALA A 30 -14.66 4.95 13.60
N VAL A 31 -13.42 4.92 13.09
CA VAL A 31 -13.10 4.27 11.82
C VAL A 31 -13.25 2.77 11.98
N ASP A 32 -14.25 2.20 11.31
CA ASP A 32 -14.43 0.76 11.22
C ASP A 32 -13.32 0.17 10.35
N LYS A 33 -12.24 -0.27 10.99
CA LYS A 33 -11.12 -0.92 10.30
C LYS A 33 -11.48 -2.29 9.73
N SER A 34 -12.65 -2.85 10.01
CA SER A 34 -13.02 -4.19 9.49
C SER A 34 -13.27 -4.19 7.97
N LYS A 35 -13.51 -3.01 7.38
CA LYS A 35 -13.77 -2.79 5.96
C LYS A 35 -12.72 -1.88 5.34
N LEU A 36 -12.68 -1.86 4.01
CA LEU A 36 -11.83 -0.92 3.28
C LEU A 36 -12.06 0.52 3.74
N PRO A 37 -11.00 1.34 3.85
CA PRO A 37 -11.14 2.76 4.14
C PRO A 37 -11.97 3.46 3.06
N THR A 38 -12.84 4.38 3.48
CA THR A 38 -13.73 5.12 2.58
C THR A 38 -12.98 5.88 1.49
N ASP A 39 -11.76 6.36 1.77
CA ASP A 39 -10.92 7.07 0.81
C ASP A 39 -10.37 6.13 -0.28
N VAL A 40 -10.08 4.87 0.08
CA VAL A 40 -9.68 3.82 -0.88
C VAL A 40 -10.89 3.41 -1.71
N GLU A 41 -12.03 3.17 -1.06
CA GLU A 41 -13.26 2.75 -1.74
C GLU A 41 -13.71 3.81 -2.75
N ASN A 42 -13.74 5.09 -2.38
CA ASN A 42 -14.19 6.15 -3.28
C ASN A 42 -13.13 6.62 -4.28
N ASP A 43 -11.89 6.12 -4.19
CA ASP A 43 -10.85 6.53 -5.11
C ASP A 43 -11.17 6.12 -6.56
N ARG A 44 -10.88 7.04 -7.49
CA ARG A 44 -11.20 6.86 -8.91
C ARG A 44 -10.47 5.65 -9.52
N MET A 45 -9.23 5.39 -9.10
CA MET A 45 -8.43 4.28 -9.60
C MET A 45 -8.99 2.95 -9.09
N PHE A 46 -9.39 2.89 -7.81
CA PHE A 46 -10.05 1.72 -7.24
C PHE A 46 -11.38 1.41 -7.94
N GLN A 47 -12.26 2.39 -8.05
CA GLN A 47 -13.57 2.24 -8.68
C GLN A 47 -13.47 1.78 -10.14
N ARG A 48 -12.54 2.37 -10.90
CA ARG A 48 -12.27 1.97 -12.28
C ARG A 48 -11.74 0.54 -12.35
N TRP A 49 -10.88 0.15 -11.41
CA TRP A 49 -10.31 -1.19 -11.36
C TRP A 49 -11.38 -2.25 -11.05
N ILE A 50 -12.16 -2.08 -9.98
CA ILE A 50 -13.27 -2.99 -9.64
C ILE A 50 -14.28 -3.08 -10.80
N THR A 51 -14.63 -1.95 -11.41
CA THR A 51 -15.54 -1.94 -12.57
C THR A 51 -14.97 -2.74 -13.75
N ASN A 52 -13.67 -2.62 -14.02
CA ASN A 52 -13.03 -3.40 -15.08
C ASN A 52 -13.01 -4.90 -14.78
N LEU A 53 -12.83 -5.29 -13.50
CA LEU A 53 -12.91 -6.68 -13.08
C LEU A 53 -14.33 -7.24 -13.26
N LYS A 54 -15.35 -6.48 -12.84
CA LYS A 54 -16.77 -6.84 -13.04
C LYS A 54 -17.11 -7.02 -14.52
N ASN A 55 -16.71 -6.08 -15.37
CA ASN A 55 -16.95 -6.14 -16.82
C ASN A 55 -16.28 -7.35 -17.49
N LYS A 56 -15.23 -7.90 -16.89
CA LYS A 56 -14.52 -9.09 -17.37
C LYS A 56 -15.06 -10.39 -16.77
N GLY A 57 -16.09 -10.33 -15.92
CA GLY A 57 -16.74 -11.50 -15.33
C GLY A 57 -16.28 -11.86 -13.91
N LEU A 58 -15.41 -11.06 -13.29
CA LEU A 58 -15.05 -11.22 -11.88
C LEU A 58 -15.97 -10.35 -11.03
N ASN A 59 -17.02 -10.95 -10.46
CA ASN A 59 -17.96 -10.21 -9.64
C ASN A 59 -17.40 -10.02 -8.22
N ILE A 60 -16.56 -9.00 -8.04
CA ILE A 60 -16.03 -8.57 -6.73
C ILE A 60 -16.59 -7.20 -6.40
N GLU A 61 -17.04 -7.04 -5.17
CA GLU A 61 -17.56 -5.78 -4.64
C GLU A 61 -16.66 -5.21 -3.54
N ALA A 62 -16.72 -3.90 -3.32
CA ALA A 62 -15.85 -3.23 -2.34
C ALA A 62 -16.11 -3.69 -0.89
N ASP A 63 -17.36 -4.04 -0.59
CA ASP A 63 -17.80 -4.51 0.72
C ASP A 63 -17.40 -5.98 1.02
N GLU A 64 -16.95 -6.72 0.02
CA GLU A 64 -16.40 -8.07 0.21
C GLU A 64 -15.02 -8.07 0.87
N PHE A 65 -14.30 -6.95 0.79
CA PHE A 65 -12.96 -6.83 1.34
C PHE A 65 -13.00 -6.63 2.86
N LYS A 66 -12.36 -7.56 3.57
CA LYS A 66 -12.28 -7.56 5.02
C LYS A 66 -10.85 -7.46 5.49
N LEU A 67 -10.62 -6.71 6.57
CA LEU A 67 -9.30 -6.61 7.17
C LEU A 67 -8.84 -7.99 7.64
N LYS A 68 -7.72 -8.43 7.10
CA LYS A 68 -7.08 -9.71 7.39
C LYS A 68 -5.96 -9.56 8.39
N GLU A 69 -5.11 -8.56 8.17
CA GLU A 69 -3.88 -8.35 8.92
C GLU A 69 -3.52 -6.86 8.92
N SER A 70 -2.95 -6.39 10.03
CA SER A 70 -2.40 -5.04 10.16
C SER A 70 -0.99 -5.17 10.73
N ASN A 71 0.01 -4.75 9.96
CA ASN A 71 1.43 -4.96 10.27
C ASN A 71 2.24 -3.69 10.04
N GLU A 72 3.41 -3.61 10.66
CA GLU A 72 4.38 -2.57 10.34
C GLU A 72 5.02 -2.80 8.97
N ILE A 73 5.26 -1.72 8.22
CA ILE A 73 5.86 -1.78 6.88
C ILE A 73 7.37 -2.02 7.00
N TYR A 74 8.01 -1.24 7.87
CA TYR A 74 9.46 -1.25 8.01
C TYR A 74 9.91 -2.33 9.00
N ASN A 75 10.40 -3.44 8.47
CA ASN A 75 11.36 -4.29 9.17
C ASN A 75 12.77 -3.81 8.81
N THR A 76 13.61 -3.51 9.80
CA THR A 76 14.98 -2.99 9.62
C THR A 76 15.87 -3.88 8.73
N THR A 77 15.47 -5.12 8.50
CA THR A 77 16.20 -6.06 7.64
C THR A 77 16.09 -5.73 6.14
N TRP A 78 15.04 -5.02 5.70
CA TRP A 78 14.71 -4.86 4.27
C TRP A 78 14.57 -3.39 3.82
N MET A 79 15.11 -2.47 4.60
CA MET A 79 15.10 -1.04 4.32
C MET A 79 16.51 -0.46 4.46
N THR A 80 16.90 0.34 3.47
CA THR A 80 18.08 1.20 3.54
C THR A 80 17.61 2.64 3.63
N VAL A 81 18.18 3.38 4.58
CA VAL A 81 17.92 4.82 4.76
C VAL A 81 19.25 5.55 4.64
N SER A 82 19.31 6.54 3.75
CA SER A 82 20.49 7.40 3.57
C SER A 82 20.08 8.87 3.58
N SER A 83 20.98 9.75 4.02
CA SER A 83 20.74 11.19 3.98
C SER A 83 20.95 11.72 2.57
N ILE A 84 20.07 12.60 2.09
CA ILE A 84 20.27 13.23 0.77
C ILE A 84 21.52 14.12 0.71
N ASP A 85 21.99 14.60 1.86
CA ASP A 85 23.19 15.43 2.00
C ASP A 85 24.50 14.62 1.93
N GLU A 86 24.44 13.28 1.93
CA GLU A 86 25.62 12.45 1.72
C GLU A 86 26.16 12.62 0.29
N ILE A 87 27.49 12.58 0.16
CA ILE A 87 28.18 12.82 -1.12
C ILE A 87 27.68 11.83 -2.18
N GLY A 88 27.15 12.34 -3.29
CA GLY A 88 26.68 11.54 -4.42
C GLY A 88 25.24 11.02 -4.29
N LYS A 89 24.60 11.11 -3.12
CA LYS A 89 23.26 10.56 -2.89
C LYS A 89 22.15 11.33 -3.57
N LYS A 90 22.30 12.65 -3.70
CA LYS A 90 21.36 13.48 -4.44
C LYS A 90 21.36 13.13 -5.93
N GLU A 91 22.53 12.99 -6.54
CA GLU A 91 22.67 12.62 -7.95
C GLU A 91 22.15 11.20 -8.21
N GLU A 92 22.44 10.26 -7.30
CA GLU A 92 21.89 8.90 -7.32
C GLU A 92 20.35 8.94 -7.29
N PHE A 93 19.77 9.69 -6.35
CA PHE A 93 18.32 9.85 -6.22
C PHE A 93 17.68 10.40 -7.50
N GLU A 94 18.20 11.51 -8.03
CA GLU A 94 17.66 12.12 -9.25
C GLU A 94 17.77 11.17 -10.46
N SER A 95 18.88 10.42 -10.55
CA SER A 95 19.08 9.40 -11.59
C SER A 95 18.04 8.28 -11.48
N VAL A 96 17.85 7.72 -10.28
CA VAL A 96 16.90 6.62 -10.06
C VAL A 96 15.47 7.07 -10.31
N ILE A 97 15.06 8.24 -9.80
CA ILE A 97 13.73 8.82 -10.06
C ILE A 97 13.48 8.95 -11.55
N ASN A 98 14.40 9.57 -12.29
CA ASN A 98 14.22 9.79 -13.72
C ASN A 98 14.25 8.50 -14.54
N ALA A 99 15.08 7.53 -14.17
CA ALA A 99 15.14 6.23 -14.84
C ALA A 99 13.84 5.42 -14.67
N HIS A 100 13.06 5.69 -13.61
CA HIS A 100 11.81 4.99 -13.33
C HIS A 100 10.56 5.73 -13.85
N LYS A 101 10.71 6.95 -14.35
CA LYS A 101 9.61 7.67 -15.02
C LYS A 101 9.15 6.90 -16.24
N ASP A 102 7.84 6.93 -16.47
CA ASP A 102 7.16 6.30 -17.62
C ASP A 102 7.30 4.76 -17.73
N ILE A 103 7.91 4.11 -16.74
CA ILE A 103 7.94 2.65 -16.68
C ILE A 103 6.54 2.14 -16.31
N LYS A 104 5.97 1.27 -17.14
CA LYS A 104 4.72 0.57 -16.82
C LYS A 104 4.89 -0.21 -15.52
N LYS A 105 3.90 -0.11 -14.63
CA LYS A 105 3.90 -0.67 -13.27
C LYS A 105 4.91 -0.07 -12.30
N VAL A 106 5.20 1.21 -12.50
CA VAL A 106 5.75 2.09 -11.48
C VAL A 106 4.72 3.18 -11.21
N ALA A 107 4.35 3.36 -9.94
CA ALA A 107 3.44 4.41 -9.51
C ALA A 107 4.23 5.48 -8.77
N PHE A 108 4.07 6.75 -9.14
CA PHE A 108 4.68 7.87 -8.44
C PHE A 108 3.68 8.51 -7.49
N SER A 109 4.19 9.02 -6.37
CA SER A 109 3.43 9.88 -5.47
C SER A 109 3.07 11.20 -6.16
N PRO A 110 2.05 11.95 -5.69
CA PRO A 110 1.68 13.23 -6.28
C PRO A 110 2.82 14.26 -6.32
N SER A 111 3.77 14.18 -5.39
CA SER A 111 4.98 15.02 -5.39
C SER A 111 6.10 14.54 -6.32
N GLU A 112 5.95 13.36 -6.92
CA GLU A 112 6.95 12.65 -7.75
C GLU A 112 8.30 12.37 -7.05
N LYS A 113 8.35 12.54 -5.73
CA LYS A 113 9.56 12.29 -4.93
C LYS A 113 9.70 10.84 -4.46
N ILE A 114 8.61 10.08 -4.55
CA ILE A 114 8.54 8.68 -4.12
C ILE A 114 7.85 7.89 -5.23
N PHE A 115 8.32 6.66 -5.46
CA PHE A 115 7.62 5.71 -6.30
C PHE A 115 7.53 4.33 -5.64
N VAL A 116 6.54 3.58 -6.13
CA VAL A 116 6.31 2.17 -5.85
C VAL A 116 6.51 1.40 -7.15
N ASP A 117 7.50 0.51 -7.18
CA ASP A 117 7.76 -0.40 -8.30
C ASP A 117 7.21 -1.78 -7.98
N TYR A 118 6.13 -2.14 -8.69
CA TYR A 118 5.36 -3.37 -8.53
C TYR A 118 5.40 -4.21 -9.81
N ARG A 119 6.46 -4.07 -10.62
CA ARG A 119 6.66 -4.90 -11.80
C ARG A 119 6.82 -6.38 -11.38
N ASN A 120 6.20 -7.28 -12.15
CA ASN A 120 6.31 -8.73 -11.92
C ASN A 120 7.46 -9.34 -12.72
N ILE A 121 8.66 -8.76 -12.63
CA ILE A 121 9.90 -9.22 -13.29
C ILE A 121 11.03 -9.24 -12.28
N ASP A 122 12.00 -10.15 -12.42
CA ASP A 122 13.18 -10.13 -11.56
C ASP A 122 14.06 -8.93 -11.95
N ARG A 123 14.54 -8.21 -10.95
CA ARG A 123 15.45 -7.07 -11.02
C ARG A 123 16.57 -7.36 -10.03
N GLU A 124 17.79 -6.90 -10.31
CA GLU A 124 19.03 -7.19 -9.55
C GLU A 124 18.80 -7.69 -8.10
N ASP A 125 18.24 -6.83 -7.24
CA ASP A 125 18.04 -7.10 -5.81
C ASP A 125 16.58 -7.37 -5.42
N ILE A 126 15.66 -7.35 -6.39
CA ILE A 126 14.22 -7.33 -6.19
C ILE A 126 13.54 -8.36 -7.07
N LEU A 127 12.95 -9.37 -6.43
CA LEU A 127 12.30 -10.47 -7.13
C LEU A 127 10.95 -10.05 -7.72
N SER A 128 10.48 -10.80 -8.71
CA SER A 128 9.19 -10.60 -9.38
C SER A 128 7.97 -10.65 -8.46
N ASN A 129 8.10 -11.28 -7.29
CA ASN A 129 7.10 -11.37 -6.23
C ASN A 129 7.30 -10.33 -5.10
N GLN A 130 8.09 -9.29 -5.33
CA GLN A 130 8.37 -8.23 -4.37
C GLN A 130 8.02 -6.83 -4.92
N VAL A 131 7.58 -5.96 -4.02
CA VAL A 131 7.34 -4.54 -4.31
C VAL A 131 8.39 -3.66 -3.65
N ARG A 132 8.98 -2.76 -4.43
CA ARG A 132 9.94 -1.75 -3.95
C ARG A 132 9.23 -0.44 -3.68
N LEU A 133 9.56 0.20 -2.57
CA LEU A 133 9.36 1.62 -2.34
C LEU A 133 10.73 2.30 -2.45
N TYR A 134 10.81 3.34 -3.27
CA TYR A 134 12.00 4.18 -3.34
C TYR A 134 11.59 5.64 -3.37
N GLY A 135 12.22 6.47 -2.55
CA GLY A 135 11.91 7.90 -2.59
C GLY A 135 12.53 8.74 -1.50
N LEU A 136 12.36 10.06 -1.63
CA LEU A 136 12.79 11.05 -0.67
C LEU A 136 11.62 11.42 0.26
N LYS A 137 11.79 11.18 1.55
CA LYS A 137 10.92 11.67 2.61
C LYS A 137 11.73 12.61 3.50
N GLU A 138 11.32 13.88 3.55
CA GLU A 138 12.08 14.94 4.20
C GLU A 138 13.51 15.06 3.65
N ASP A 139 14.52 14.72 4.46
CA ASP A 139 15.94 14.71 4.11
C ASP A 139 16.50 13.28 3.91
N LYS A 140 15.65 12.25 3.98
CA LYS A 140 16.04 10.84 3.91
C LYS A 140 15.55 10.17 2.64
N ILE A 141 16.49 9.53 1.94
CA ILE A 141 16.20 8.60 0.85
C ILE A 141 15.91 7.24 1.47
N ILE A 142 14.72 6.72 1.22
CA ILE A 142 14.24 5.42 1.64
C ILE A 142 14.27 4.49 0.44
N ASP A 143 14.91 3.33 0.61
CA ASP A 143 14.86 2.22 -0.34
C ASP A 143 14.45 0.95 0.41
N ALA A 144 13.24 0.46 0.16
CA ALA A 144 12.65 -0.61 0.95
C ALA A 144 11.90 -1.64 0.10
N ARG A 145 11.96 -2.90 0.53
CA ARG A 145 11.03 -3.94 0.09
C ARG A 145 9.84 -3.94 1.03
N ILE A 146 8.70 -3.45 0.55
CA ILE A 146 7.52 -3.19 1.38
C ILE A 146 6.50 -4.33 1.37
N LEU A 147 6.52 -5.15 0.31
CA LEU A 147 5.67 -6.33 0.18
C LEU A 147 6.46 -7.47 -0.45
N ASP A 148 6.22 -8.66 0.08
CA ASP A 148 6.65 -9.93 -0.48
C ASP A 148 5.48 -10.92 -0.45
N CYS A 149 5.25 -11.60 -1.57
CA CYS A 149 4.34 -12.74 -1.57
C CYS A 149 5.11 -14.06 -1.71
N SER A 150 4.60 -15.13 -1.08
CA SER A 150 5.05 -16.49 -1.32
C SER A 150 4.97 -16.88 -2.80
N VAL A 151 6.08 -17.37 -3.36
CA VAL A 151 6.15 -17.91 -4.73
C VAL A 151 5.11 -19.02 -4.96
N ARG A 152 4.79 -19.82 -3.92
CA ARG A 152 3.77 -20.89 -4.00
C ARG A 152 2.35 -20.37 -4.21
N ALA A 153 2.10 -19.12 -3.83
CA ALA A 153 0.80 -18.50 -3.96
C ALA A 153 0.58 -17.88 -5.36
N ASN A 154 1.53 -18.04 -6.30
CA ASN A 154 1.45 -17.49 -7.65
C ASN A 154 1.05 -16.02 -7.69
N CYS A 155 1.62 -15.22 -6.80
CA CYS A 155 1.17 -13.86 -6.67
C CYS A 155 1.46 -13.00 -7.89
N TYR A 156 0.57 -12.03 -8.06
CA TYR A 156 0.67 -11.04 -9.11
C TYR A 156 0.19 -9.69 -8.59
N PHE A 157 1.09 -8.71 -8.56
CA PHE A 157 0.72 -7.33 -8.27
C PHE A 157 0.11 -6.72 -9.53
N ASP A 158 -1.17 -6.34 -9.44
CA ASP A 158 -1.93 -5.83 -10.58
C ASP A 158 -1.74 -4.32 -10.73
N ARG A 159 -1.95 -3.57 -9.64
CA ARG A 159 -1.93 -2.10 -9.64
C ARG A 159 -1.32 -1.57 -8.35
N ALA A 160 -0.70 -0.40 -8.47
CA ALA A 160 -0.44 0.49 -7.36
C ALA A 160 -0.82 1.91 -7.73
N TYR A 161 -1.29 2.68 -6.76
CA TYR A 161 -1.56 4.11 -6.90
C TYR A 161 -1.49 4.79 -5.54
N PHE A 162 -1.17 6.08 -5.54
CA PHE A 162 -1.12 6.91 -4.36
C PHE A 162 -2.47 7.61 -4.15
N ILE A 163 -2.96 7.62 -2.91
CA ILE A 163 -4.08 8.45 -2.48
C ILE A 163 -3.57 9.85 -2.16
N ASP A 164 -2.43 9.94 -1.48
CA ASP A 164 -1.68 11.17 -1.22
C ASP A 164 -0.16 10.90 -1.25
N ASN A 165 0.67 11.75 -0.64
CA ASN A 165 2.14 11.54 -0.67
C ASN A 165 2.63 10.42 0.25
N ASP A 166 1.84 10.02 1.22
CA ASP A 166 2.22 9.10 2.29
C ASP A 166 1.35 7.83 2.31
N VAL A 167 0.16 7.87 1.70
CA VAL A 167 -0.76 6.75 1.62
C VAL A 167 -0.88 6.26 0.18
N PHE A 168 -0.67 4.96 -0.01
CA PHE A 168 -0.86 4.31 -1.30
C PHE A 168 -1.45 2.92 -1.16
N VAL A 169 -1.98 2.43 -2.27
CA VAL A 169 -2.70 1.18 -2.35
C VAL A 169 -2.04 0.27 -3.36
N ILE A 170 -1.92 -1.02 -3.03
CA ILE A 170 -1.45 -2.06 -3.94
C ILE A 170 -2.47 -3.18 -3.99
N SER A 171 -2.87 -3.59 -5.19
CA SER A 171 -3.74 -4.75 -5.39
C SER A 171 -2.93 -5.97 -5.81
N GLU A 172 -3.17 -7.10 -5.15
CA GLU A 172 -2.49 -8.37 -5.36
C GLU A 172 -3.51 -9.49 -5.62
N PHE A 173 -3.29 -10.26 -6.68
CA PHE A 173 -3.94 -11.57 -6.83
C PHE A 173 -3.04 -12.62 -6.21
N SER A 174 -3.59 -13.43 -5.31
CA SER A 174 -2.83 -14.49 -4.63
C SER A 174 -3.69 -15.73 -4.46
N ARG A 175 -3.10 -16.92 -4.52
CA ARG A 175 -3.84 -18.14 -4.18
C ARG A 175 -4.29 -18.07 -2.73
N ASN A 176 -5.50 -18.56 -2.45
CA ASN A 176 -6.04 -18.67 -1.11
C ASN A 176 -5.36 -19.79 -0.30
N ILE A 177 -4.07 -19.60 0.00
CA ILE A 177 -3.24 -20.54 0.75
C ILE A 177 -2.57 -19.80 1.90
N SER A 178 -2.45 -20.47 3.04
CA SER A 178 -1.68 -19.92 4.15
C SER A 178 -0.20 -19.87 3.79
N LYS A 179 0.50 -18.79 4.18
CA LYS A 179 1.97 -18.67 4.02
C LYS A 179 2.73 -19.84 4.67
N LYS A 180 2.12 -20.49 5.68
CA LYS A 180 2.70 -21.62 6.42
C LYS A 180 2.26 -22.99 5.88
N ASP A 181 1.36 -23.05 4.91
CA ASP A 181 0.88 -24.32 4.36
C ASP A 181 1.92 -24.90 3.40
N SER A 182 2.59 -25.95 3.86
CA SER A 182 3.59 -26.68 3.08
C SER A 182 2.98 -27.78 2.22
N ILE A 183 1.70 -28.11 2.43
CA ILE A 183 1.02 -29.31 1.92
C ILE A 183 0.15 -28.97 0.70
N THR A 184 -0.29 -27.71 0.54
CA THR A 184 -1.12 -27.35 -0.62
C THR A 184 -0.40 -27.67 -1.94
N PRO A 185 -1.04 -28.41 -2.86
CA PRO A 185 -0.47 -28.70 -4.17
C PRO A 185 -0.09 -27.42 -4.92
N ILE A 186 1.02 -27.51 -5.66
CA ILE A 186 1.41 -26.47 -6.61
C ILE A 186 0.30 -26.40 -7.66
N CYS A 187 -0.20 -25.19 -7.88
CA CYS A 187 -1.08 -24.88 -9.00
C CYS A 187 -0.29 -24.09 -10.02
N SER A 188 -0.39 -24.40 -11.31
CA SER A 188 0.18 -23.54 -12.35
C SER A 188 -0.69 -22.29 -12.56
N LYS A 189 -0.11 -21.23 -13.13
CA LYS A 189 -0.86 -20.02 -13.53
C LYS A 189 -1.86 -20.28 -14.68
N ASP A 190 -1.68 -21.38 -15.41
CA ASP A 190 -2.54 -21.84 -16.51
C ASP A 190 -3.65 -22.81 -16.07
N GLN A 191 -3.79 -23.05 -14.77
CA GLN A 191 -4.79 -23.96 -14.21
C GLN A 191 -5.84 -23.20 -13.42
N LEU A 192 -7.05 -23.75 -13.40
CA LEU A 192 -8.14 -23.23 -12.57
C LEU A 192 -7.81 -23.48 -11.10
N CYS A 193 -7.69 -22.41 -10.34
CA CYS A 193 -7.41 -22.46 -8.92
C CYS A 193 -8.14 -21.38 -8.15
N THR A 194 -8.23 -21.58 -6.83
CA THR A 194 -8.86 -20.63 -5.93
C THR A 194 -7.88 -19.51 -5.56
N TYR A 195 -8.24 -18.28 -5.90
CA TYR A 195 -7.53 -17.05 -5.58
C TYR A 195 -8.37 -16.16 -4.66
N THR A 196 -7.69 -15.25 -3.99
CA THR A 196 -8.26 -14.05 -3.36
C THR A 196 -7.61 -12.83 -3.97
N VAL A 197 -8.33 -11.71 -3.95
CA VAL A 197 -7.74 -10.40 -4.20
C VAL A 197 -7.43 -9.77 -2.85
N LYS A 198 -6.21 -9.26 -2.74
CA LYS A 198 -5.76 -8.49 -1.59
C LYS A 198 -5.59 -7.03 -1.99
N VAL A 199 -6.05 -6.15 -1.13
CA VAL A 199 -5.83 -4.71 -1.22
C VAL A 199 -5.01 -4.32 -0.02
N HIS A 200 -3.75 -3.98 -0.27
CA HIS A 200 -2.84 -3.46 0.73
C HIS A 200 -2.99 -1.95 0.77
N VAL A 201 -3.34 -1.41 1.93
CA VAL A 201 -3.33 0.03 2.20
C VAL A 201 -2.09 0.31 3.03
N ILE A 202 -1.16 1.08 2.47
CA ILE A 202 0.14 1.37 3.06
C ILE A 202 0.15 2.83 3.48
N ASP A 203 0.40 3.08 4.76
CA ASP A 203 0.55 4.40 5.36
C ASP A 203 1.98 4.61 5.87
N LEU A 204 2.74 5.41 5.13
CA LEU A 204 4.14 5.74 5.42
C LEU A 204 4.32 6.69 6.59
N MET A 205 3.27 7.41 7.02
CA MET A 205 3.33 8.30 8.18
C MET A 205 3.20 7.51 9.47
N HIS A 206 2.29 6.55 9.51
CA HIS A 206 2.04 5.73 10.69
C HIS A 206 2.85 4.41 10.69
N ASN A 207 3.60 4.13 9.63
CA ASN A 207 4.32 2.86 9.43
C ASN A 207 3.38 1.64 9.51
N VAL A 208 2.20 1.72 8.88
CA VAL A 208 1.18 0.67 8.93
C VAL A 208 0.86 0.17 7.53
N ARG A 209 0.73 -1.15 7.40
CA ARG A 209 0.11 -1.83 6.28
C ARG A 209 -1.11 -2.59 6.75
N ASP A 210 -2.27 -2.19 6.24
CA ASP A 210 -3.51 -2.93 6.39
C ASP A 210 -3.76 -3.78 5.14
N GLU A 211 -3.87 -5.10 5.31
CA GLU A 211 -4.20 -6.06 4.26
C GLU A 211 -5.69 -6.39 4.32
N TYR A 212 -6.42 -6.02 3.27
CA TYR A 212 -7.83 -6.36 3.09
C TYR A 212 -7.98 -7.48 2.06
N GLU A 213 -8.73 -8.52 2.38
CA GLU A 213 -8.86 -9.72 1.56
C GLU A 213 -10.31 -9.90 1.10
N SER A 214 -10.51 -10.19 -0.19
CA SER A 214 -11.82 -10.51 -0.78
C SER A 214 -12.29 -11.92 -0.38
N ASN A 215 -13.52 -12.26 -0.73
CA ASN A 215 -13.93 -13.65 -0.74
C ASN A 215 -13.11 -14.46 -1.78
N PRO A 216 -12.89 -15.77 -1.57
CA PRO A 216 -12.20 -16.61 -2.54
C PRO A 216 -13.04 -16.85 -3.80
N PHE A 217 -12.37 -16.97 -4.95
CA PHE A 217 -12.98 -17.26 -6.25
C PHE A 217 -12.05 -18.09 -7.13
N ASP A 218 -12.61 -18.81 -8.10
CA ASP A 218 -11.83 -19.69 -8.99
C ASP A 218 -11.53 -19.02 -10.34
N ILE A 219 -10.25 -18.94 -10.69
CA ILE A 219 -9.78 -18.37 -11.97
C ILE A 219 -8.55 -19.10 -12.51
N ILE A 220 -8.30 -18.94 -13.81
CA ILE A 220 -7.00 -19.22 -14.44
C ILE A 220 -6.21 -17.91 -14.47
N LEU A 221 -5.17 -17.79 -13.64
CA LEU A 221 -4.50 -16.52 -13.40
C LEU A 221 -3.94 -15.86 -14.68
N ASN A 222 -3.38 -16.64 -15.62
CA ASN A 222 -2.83 -16.11 -16.87
C ASN A 222 -3.89 -15.49 -17.79
N GLU A 223 -5.16 -15.92 -17.69
CA GLU A 223 -6.28 -15.28 -18.39
C GLU A 223 -6.65 -13.93 -17.79
N TRP A 224 -6.15 -13.58 -16.61
CA TRP A 224 -6.42 -12.29 -15.97
C TRP A 224 -5.23 -11.33 -16.10
N ILE A 225 -4.01 -11.85 -15.96
CA ILE A 225 -2.77 -11.07 -16.01
C ILE A 225 -2.52 -10.44 -17.40
N ASN A 226 -2.74 -11.20 -18.47
CA ASN A 226 -2.37 -10.78 -19.83
C ASN A 226 -3.28 -9.68 -20.41
N PHE A 227 -4.31 -9.27 -19.68
CA PHE A 227 -5.26 -8.25 -20.11
C PHE A 227 -4.99 -6.85 -19.52
N PHE A 228 -3.90 -6.65 -18.77
CA PHE A 228 -3.57 -5.39 -18.08
C PHE A 228 -2.20 -4.84 -18.48
#